data_AF-A0A852J8N0-F1
#
_entry.id   AF-A0A852J8N0-F1
#
_cell.length_a   1.000
_cell.length_b   1.000
_cell.length_c   1.000
_cell.angle_alpha   90.00
_cell.angle_beta   90.00
_cell.angle_gamma   90.00
#
_symmetry.space_group_name_H-M   'P 1'
#
loop_
_entity.id
_entity.type
_entity.pdbx_description
1 polymer ?
#
loop_
_entity_poly.entity_id
_entity_poly.type
_entity_poly.pdbx_seq_one_letter_code
_entity_poly.pdbx_strand_id
1 'polypeptide(L)'
;TDPQLVRKIVSQVEFYLSDENLAKDAFLLKHIQKNKLGFVSIKLLTSFKKVKYLTRDWRLTLYALRFSELLEVNEAGTKVRRRIPVPESLLSIPPSKLLLAWDLLPQEQGMLPLFQRRFLETITRVFTPFGPIASIRILRPGRKPPSDVRKLTQRFPELLSKCCALVEYESLESA
;
A
#
# COMPACT_ATOMS: atom_id res chain seq x y z
N THR A 1 -30.50 4.99 -23.54
CA THR A 1 -30.06 4.84 -22.13
C THR A 1 -30.50 6.06 -21.36
N ASP A 2 -31.11 5.90 -20.18
CA ASP A 2 -31.55 7.03 -19.34
C ASP A 2 -30.35 7.90 -18.92
N PRO A 3 -30.31 9.19 -19.30
CA PRO A 3 -29.19 10.09 -18.98
C PRO A 3 -29.03 10.32 -17.47
N GLN A 4 -30.11 10.24 -16.68
CA GLN A 4 -29.99 10.39 -15.22
C GLN A 4 -29.28 9.18 -14.61
N LEU A 5 -29.62 7.97 -15.05
CA LEU A 5 -28.96 6.75 -14.61
C LEU A 5 -27.45 6.78 -14.93
N VAL A 6 -27.09 7.22 -16.15
CA VAL A 6 -25.69 7.36 -16.57
C VAL A 6 -24.93 8.29 -15.64
N ARG A 7 -25.46 9.48 -15.34
CA ARG A 7 -24.83 10.44 -14.42
C ARG A 7 -24.65 9.86 -13.01
N LYS A 8 -25.65 9.13 -12.50
CA LYS A 8 -25.56 8.46 -11.19
C LYS A 8 -24.46 7.41 -11.17
N ILE A 9 -24.32 6.60 -12.23
CA ILE A 9 -23.26 5.59 -12.33
C ILE A 9 -21.88 6.25 -12.35
N VAL A 10 -21.69 7.27 -13.19
CA VAL A 10 -20.43 8.02 -13.29
C VAL A 10 -20.04 8.59 -11.92
N SER A 11 -20.95 9.33 -11.28
CA SER A 11 -20.71 9.93 -9.97
C SER A 11 -20.33 8.89 -8.90
N GLN A 12 -20.98 7.72 -8.89
CA GLN A 12 -20.61 6.67 -7.93
C GLN A 12 -19.21 6.10 -8.19
N VAL A 13 -18.84 5.86 -9.45
CA VAL A 13 -17.53 5.31 -9.77
C VAL A 13 -16.41 6.34 -9.56
N GLU A 14 -16.66 7.61 -9.89
CA GLU A 14 -15.75 8.71 -9.58
C GLU A 14 -15.53 8.85 -8.08
N PHE A 15 -16.59 8.76 -7.27
CA PHE A 15 -16.46 8.74 -5.82
C PHE A 15 -15.62 7.56 -5.31
N TYR A 16 -15.81 6.35 -5.85
CA TYR A 16 -14.99 5.20 -5.44
C TYR A 16 -13.50 5.38 -5.75
N LEU A 17 -13.19 6.10 -6.83
CA LEU A 17 -11.83 6.40 -7.27
C LEU A 17 -11.30 7.75 -6.74
N SER A 18 -12.07 8.47 -5.91
CA SER A 18 -11.65 9.75 -5.33
C SER A 18 -10.55 9.55 -4.29
N ASP A 19 -9.81 10.62 -4.00
CA ASP A 19 -8.75 10.59 -2.98
C ASP A 19 -9.33 10.27 -1.60
N GLU A 20 -10.50 10.81 -1.23
CA GLU A 20 -11.07 10.54 0.10
C GLU A 20 -11.51 9.09 0.27
N ASN A 21 -12.03 8.45 -0.79
CA ASN A 21 -12.41 7.05 -0.72
C ASN A 21 -11.18 6.15 -0.75
N LEU A 22 -10.20 6.43 -1.62
CA LEU A 22 -8.97 5.64 -1.72
C LEU A 22 -8.12 5.66 -0.45
N ALA A 23 -8.15 6.77 0.30
CA ALA A 23 -7.49 6.86 1.59
C ALA A 23 -8.06 5.87 2.62
N LYS A 24 -9.33 5.49 2.49
CA LYS A 24 -10.03 4.59 3.42
C LYS A 24 -10.17 3.17 2.87
N ASP A 25 -10.22 3.03 1.55
CA ASP A 25 -10.46 1.77 0.86
C ASP A 25 -9.15 1.14 0.36
N ALA A 26 -8.47 0.45 1.27
CA ALA A 26 -7.26 -0.31 0.97
C ALA A 26 -7.49 -1.44 -0.06
N PHE A 27 -8.72 -1.92 -0.23
CA PHE A 27 -9.01 -2.98 -1.20
C PHE A 27 -8.92 -2.45 -2.64
N LEU A 28 -9.49 -1.27 -2.89
CA LEU A 28 -9.43 -0.64 -4.20
C LEU A 28 -8.02 -0.15 -4.52
N LEU A 29 -7.35 0.44 -3.53
CA LEU A 29 -5.97 0.91 -3.65
C LEU A 29 -5.02 -0.24 -4.06
N LYS A 30 -5.15 -1.41 -3.44
CA LYS A 30 -4.39 -2.62 -3.83
C LYS A 30 -4.66 -3.05 -5.28
N HIS A 31 -5.89 -2.92 -5.78
CA HIS A 31 -6.22 -3.23 -7.16
C HIS A 31 -5.59 -2.26 -8.15
N ILE A 32 -5.55 -0.97 -7.82
CA ILE A 32 -4.86 0.06 -8.61
C ILE A 32 -3.36 -0.24 -8.64
N GLN A 33 -2.74 -0.49 -7.48
CA GLN A 33 -1.30 -0.75 -7.38
C GLN A 33 -0.85 -2.05 -8.07
N LYS A 34 -1.73 -3.05 -8.21
CA LYS A 34 -1.42 -4.29 -8.93
C LYS A 34 -1.08 -4.04 -10.40
N ASN A 35 -1.53 -2.93 -10.98
CA ASN A 35 -1.24 -2.55 -12.35
C ASN A 35 -0.39 -1.27 -12.38
N LYS A 36 0.77 -1.31 -13.03
CA LYS A 36 1.65 -0.13 -13.18
C LYS A 36 0.95 1.10 -13.77
N LEU A 37 -0.11 0.89 -14.55
CA LEU A 37 -0.88 1.96 -15.19
C LEU A 37 -2.16 2.36 -14.43
N GLY A 38 -2.44 1.73 -13.28
CA GLY A 38 -3.57 2.07 -12.41
C GLY A 38 -4.96 1.62 -12.88
N PHE A 39 -5.04 0.73 -13.87
CA PHE A 39 -6.32 0.26 -14.39
C PHE A 39 -7.03 -0.78 -13.50
N VAL A 40 -8.31 -0.54 -13.25
CA VAL A 40 -9.23 -1.40 -12.49
C VAL A 40 -10.31 -1.98 -13.41
N SER A 41 -10.73 -3.21 -13.18
CA SER A 41 -11.77 -3.88 -13.98
C SER A 41 -13.15 -3.22 -13.83
N ILE A 42 -13.81 -2.92 -14.94
CA ILE A 42 -15.17 -2.35 -14.91
C ILE A 42 -16.15 -3.34 -14.29
N LYS A 43 -16.01 -4.64 -14.57
CA LYS A 43 -16.85 -5.68 -13.94
C LYS A 43 -16.73 -5.70 -12.42
N LEU A 44 -15.53 -5.43 -11.89
CA LEU A 44 -15.31 -5.32 -10.45
C LEU A 44 -16.07 -4.12 -9.90
N LEU A 45 -15.95 -2.94 -10.53
CA LEU A 45 -16.66 -1.73 -10.11
C LEU A 45 -18.19 -1.90 -10.20
N THR A 46 -18.71 -2.57 -11.23
CA THR A 46 -20.15 -2.88 -11.36
C THR A 46 -20.65 -3.76 -10.20
N SER A 47 -19.79 -4.58 -9.59
CA SER A 47 -20.17 -5.44 -8.46
C SER A 47 -20.34 -4.69 -7.13
N PHE A 48 -19.86 -3.44 -7.04
CA PHE A 48 -19.88 -2.66 -5.81
C PHE A 48 -21.30 -2.29 -5.40
N LYS A 49 -21.59 -2.32 -4.10
CA LYS A 49 -22.96 -2.20 -3.56
C LYS A 49 -23.76 -1.04 -4.16
N LYS A 50 -23.17 0.16 -4.27
CA LYS A 50 -23.86 1.35 -4.79
C LYS A 50 -24.04 1.30 -6.31
N VAL A 51 -23.06 0.83 -7.08
CA VAL A 51 -23.18 0.68 -8.54
C VAL A 51 -24.14 -0.46 -8.89
N LYS A 52 -24.06 -1.58 -8.18
CA LYS A 52 -24.92 -2.76 -8.34
C LYS A 52 -26.40 -2.46 -8.10
N TYR A 53 -26.70 -1.49 -7.25
CA TYR A 53 -28.07 -1.00 -7.02
C TYR A 53 -28.60 -0.21 -8.22
N LEU A 54 -27.73 0.49 -8.95
CA LEU A 54 -28.09 1.24 -10.16
C LEU A 54 -28.16 0.32 -11.39
N THR A 55 -27.21 -0.60 -11.54
CA THR A 55 -27.17 -1.54 -12.67
C THR A 55 -26.41 -2.82 -12.31
N ARG A 56 -26.84 -3.94 -12.89
CA ARG A 56 -26.08 -5.21 -12.88
C ARG A 56 -25.31 -5.45 -14.18
N ASP A 57 -25.55 -4.64 -15.21
CA ASP A 57 -24.91 -4.76 -16.51
C ASP A 57 -23.64 -3.92 -16.58
N TRP A 58 -22.50 -4.59 -16.72
CA TRP A 58 -21.19 -3.96 -16.85
C TRP A 58 -21.05 -3.19 -18.18
N ARG A 59 -21.81 -3.55 -19.23
CA ARG A 59 -21.81 -2.82 -20.51
C ARG A 59 -22.42 -1.44 -20.35
N LEU A 60 -23.46 -1.33 -19.53
CA LEU A 60 -24.05 -0.04 -19.16
C LEU A 60 -23.08 0.79 -18.33
N THR A 61 -22.36 0.17 -17.38
CA THR A 61 -21.29 0.86 -16.63
C THR A 61 -20.19 1.36 -17.58
N LEU A 62 -19.71 0.52 -18.49
CA LEU A 62 -18.72 0.89 -19.51
C LEU A 62 -19.21 2.09 -20.34
N TYR A 63 -20.45 2.03 -20.84
CA TYR A 63 -21.05 3.11 -21.61
C TYR A 63 -21.06 4.42 -20.80
N ALA A 64 -21.49 4.37 -19.54
CA ALA A 64 -21.54 5.53 -18.68
C ALA A 64 -20.15 6.13 -18.43
N LEU A 65 -19.15 5.29 -18.16
CA LEU A 65 -17.78 5.74 -17.86
C LEU A 65 -17.09 6.46 -19.02
N ARG A 66 -17.54 6.26 -20.28
CA ARG A 66 -17.04 7.03 -21.43
C ARG A 66 -17.38 8.52 -21.37
N PHE A 67 -18.37 8.91 -20.56
CA PHE A 67 -18.78 10.30 -20.36
C PHE A 67 -18.13 10.94 -19.12
N SER A 68 -17.27 10.21 -18.40
CA SER A 68 -16.54 10.77 -17.26
C SER A 68 -15.38 11.65 -17.74
N GLU A 69 -15.25 12.82 -17.15
CA GLU A 69 -14.12 13.73 -17.37
C GLU A 69 -12.91 13.33 -16.51
N LEU A 70 -13.13 12.66 -15.38
CA LEU A 70 -12.07 12.29 -14.43
C LEU A 70 -11.44 10.92 -14.72
N LEU A 71 -12.16 10.08 -15.46
CA LEU A 71 -11.79 8.69 -15.71
C LEU A 71 -11.50 8.43 -17.19
N GLU A 72 -10.66 7.43 -17.43
CA GLU A 72 -10.26 6.98 -18.76
C GLU A 72 -10.47 5.47 -18.86
N VAL A 73 -11.20 5.05 -19.89
CA VAL A 73 -11.42 3.65 -20.23
C VAL A 73 -10.30 3.17 -21.15
N ASN A 74 -9.80 1.95 -20.95
CA ASN A 74 -8.81 1.37 -21.87
C ASN A 74 -9.40 1.09 -23.26
N GLU A 75 -8.54 0.92 -24.26
CA GLU A 75 -8.95 0.64 -25.64
C GLU A 75 -9.86 -0.60 -25.77
N ALA A 76 -9.57 -1.65 -24.99
CA ALA A 76 -10.37 -2.86 -24.97
C ALA A 76 -11.75 -2.72 -24.30
N GLY A 77 -12.06 -1.57 -23.66
CA GLY A 77 -13.34 -1.34 -23.00
C GLY A 77 -13.62 -2.25 -21.80
N THR A 78 -12.59 -2.75 -21.13
CA THR A 78 -12.70 -3.71 -20.01
C THR A 78 -12.27 -3.12 -18.68
N LYS A 79 -11.44 -2.08 -18.69
CA LYS A 79 -10.85 -1.47 -17.52
C LYS A 79 -10.95 0.05 -17.58
N VAL A 80 -10.90 0.67 -16.41
CA VAL A 80 -10.92 2.12 -16.24
C VAL A 80 -9.81 2.53 -15.27
N ARG A 81 -9.25 3.72 -15.46
CA ARG A 81 -8.31 4.35 -14.53
C ARG A 81 -8.67 5.82 -14.33
N ARG A 82 -8.07 6.46 -13.33
CA ARG A 82 -8.11 7.91 -13.19
C ARG A 82 -7.23 8.55 -14.26
N ARG A 83 -7.63 9.71 -14.77
CA ARG A 83 -6.77 10.55 -15.61
C ARG A 83 -5.66 11.20 -14.80
N ILE A 84 -6.02 11.73 -13.64
CA ILE A 84 -5.07 12.26 -12.66
C ILE A 84 -4.61 11.09 -11.78
N PRO A 85 -3.31 10.77 -11.75
CA PRO A 85 -2.80 9.65 -10.96
C PRO A 85 -3.12 9.81 -9.47
N VAL A 86 -3.20 8.68 -8.77
CA VAL A 86 -3.40 8.69 -7.31
C VAL A 86 -2.17 9.33 -6.66
N PRO A 87 -2.35 10.26 -5.70
CA PRO A 87 -1.24 10.87 -4.97
C PRO A 87 -0.32 9.82 -4.33
N GLU A 88 0.99 10.06 -4.38
CA GLU A 88 1.99 9.15 -3.79
C GLU A 88 1.76 8.93 -2.29
N SER A 89 1.24 9.93 -1.57
CA SER A 89 0.87 9.82 -0.16
C SER A 89 -0.14 8.70 0.12
N LEU A 90 -1.07 8.44 -0.81
CA LEU A 90 -2.03 7.34 -0.69
C LEU A 90 -1.44 6.01 -1.15
N LEU A 91 -0.46 6.04 -2.06
CA LEU A 91 0.20 4.85 -2.57
C LEU A 91 1.26 4.30 -1.60
N SER A 92 1.83 5.17 -0.76
CA SER A 92 2.87 4.85 0.22
C SER A 92 2.36 4.27 1.53
N ILE A 93 1.06 3.97 1.69
CA ILE A 93 0.59 3.25 2.89
C ILE A 93 1.24 1.86 2.88
N PRO A 94 2.20 1.58 3.79
CA PRO A 94 2.93 0.33 3.74
C PRO A 94 1.95 -0.83 3.97
N PRO A 95 2.15 -1.99 3.30
CA PRO A 95 1.25 -3.14 3.44
C PRO A 95 1.28 -3.75 4.86
N SER A 96 2.24 -3.34 5.68
CA SER A 96 2.47 -3.78 7.05
C SER A 96 3.03 -2.64 7.88
N LYS A 97 2.71 -2.63 9.17
CA LYS A 97 3.29 -1.72 10.19
C LYS A 97 4.79 -1.97 10.45
N LEU A 98 5.43 -2.82 9.66
CA LEU A 98 6.72 -3.44 9.93
C LEU A 98 7.76 -2.92 8.94
N LEU A 99 8.75 -2.21 9.46
CA LEU A 99 9.91 -1.72 8.72
C LEU A 99 11.13 -2.56 9.03
N LEU A 100 11.95 -2.78 8.00
CA LEU A 100 13.27 -3.39 8.15
C LEU A 100 14.34 -2.31 8.03
N ALA A 101 15.12 -2.13 9.09
CA ALA A 101 16.25 -1.20 9.14
C ALA A 101 17.56 -1.96 9.27
N TRP A 102 18.58 -1.57 8.52
CA TRP A 102 19.95 -2.08 8.64
C TRP A 102 20.96 -0.96 8.48
N ASP A 103 22.21 -1.21 8.87
CA ASP A 103 23.35 -0.27 8.70
C ASP A 103 23.25 1.06 9.48
N LEU A 104 22.60 1.04 10.65
CA LEU A 104 22.43 2.25 11.47
C LEU A 104 23.68 2.62 12.30
N LEU A 105 24.73 1.80 12.28
CA LEU A 105 25.98 2.02 13.01
C LEU A 105 27.18 1.53 12.18
N PRO A 106 28.36 2.19 12.26
CA PRO A 106 29.60 1.66 11.71
C PRO A 106 29.91 0.30 12.31
N GLN A 107 30.44 -0.61 11.50
CA GLN A 107 30.72 -2.00 11.86
C GLN A 107 31.89 -2.10 12.86
N GLU A 108 31.63 -1.75 14.12
CA GLU A 108 32.58 -1.94 15.23
C GLU A 108 32.52 -3.42 15.66
N GLN A 109 33.41 -4.22 15.06
CA GLN A 109 33.60 -5.63 15.38
C GLN A 109 34.16 -5.75 16.81
N GLY A 110 33.32 -5.96 17.83
CA GLY A 110 33.87 -6.34 19.14
C GLY A 110 32.96 -6.41 20.37
N MET A 111 31.91 -5.58 20.52
CA MET A 111 31.30 -5.38 21.86
C MET A 111 29.80 -5.73 21.91
N LEU A 112 29.48 -7.02 22.01
CA LEU A 112 28.12 -7.58 21.91
C LEU A 112 27.03 -6.92 22.79
N PRO A 113 27.24 -6.56 24.07
CA PRO A 113 26.18 -5.95 24.89
C PRO A 113 26.02 -4.44 24.65
N LEU A 114 27.12 -3.72 24.50
CA LEU A 114 27.14 -2.27 24.31
C LEU A 114 26.64 -1.88 22.92
N PHE A 115 27.01 -2.67 21.91
CA PHE A 115 26.52 -2.49 20.55
C PHE A 115 24.99 -2.61 20.49
N GLN A 116 24.41 -3.61 21.16
CA GLN A 116 22.96 -3.79 21.16
C GLN A 116 22.22 -2.62 21.82
N ARG A 117 22.73 -2.09 22.94
CA ARG A 117 22.15 -0.89 23.58
C ARG A 117 22.24 0.33 22.67
N ARG A 118 23.40 0.58 22.08
CA ARG A 118 23.63 1.74 21.20
C ARG A 118 22.83 1.66 19.91
N PHE A 119 22.65 0.46 19.37
CA PHE A 119 21.83 0.20 18.19
C PHE A 119 20.36 0.45 18.49
N LEU A 120 19.85 -0.08 19.61
CA LEU A 120 18.49 0.19 20.06
C LEU A 120 18.24 1.68 20.29
N GLU A 121 19.15 2.37 20.98
CA GLU A 121 19.06 3.81 21.23
C GLU A 121 19.03 4.61 19.92
N THR A 122 19.84 4.22 18.94
CA THR A 122 19.87 4.85 17.62
C THR A 122 18.57 4.60 16.86
N ILE A 123 18.04 3.37 16.89
CA ILE A 123 16.73 3.04 16.28
C ILE A 123 15.63 3.87 16.93
N THR A 124 15.53 3.86 18.26
CA THR A 124 14.51 4.66 18.95
C THR A 124 14.66 6.14 18.55
N ARG A 125 15.87 6.70 18.57
CA ARG A 125 16.09 8.10 18.19
C ARG A 125 15.69 8.42 16.74
N VAL A 126 15.97 7.51 15.80
CA VAL A 126 15.66 7.71 14.38
C VAL A 126 14.17 7.49 14.10
N PHE A 127 13.54 6.49 14.72
CA PHE A 127 12.19 6.05 14.38
C PHE A 127 11.10 6.68 15.27
N THR A 128 11.40 7.12 16.50
CA THR A 128 10.44 7.79 17.40
C THR A 128 9.83 9.09 16.82
N PRO A 129 10.57 9.95 16.09
CA PRO A 129 9.98 11.15 15.48
C PRO A 129 8.86 10.87 14.47
N PHE A 130 8.84 9.67 13.89
CA PHE A 130 7.86 9.28 12.87
C PHE A 130 6.58 8.66 13.47
N GLY A 131 6.59 8.32 14.76
CA GLY A 131 5.38 7.90 15.48
C GLY A 131 5.64 6.88 16.59
N PRO A 132 4.56 6.44 17.28
CA PRO A 132 4.66 5.47 18.37
C PRO A 132 5.06 4.09 17.84
N ILE A 133 6.14 3.56 18.40
CA ILE A 133 6.70 2.26 18.05
C ILE A 133 6.08 1.20 18.96
N ALA A 134 5.41 0.20 18.37
CA ALA A 134 4.79 -0.92 19.07
C ALA A 134 5.84 -1.96 19.52
N SER A 135 6.79 -2.31 18.63
CA SER A 135 7.85 -3.26 18.98
C SER A 135 9.14 -3.01 18.17
N ILE A 136 10.29 -3.24 18.81
CA ILE A 136 11.60 -3.26 18.14
C ILE A 136 12.21 -4.63 18.34
N ARG A 137 12.49 -5.35 17.24
CA ARG A 137 13.10 -6.68 17.24
C ARG A 137 14.47 -6.65 16.55
N ILE A 138 15.52 -6.92 17.30
CA ILE A 138 16.90 -6.95 16.78
C ILE A 138 17.22 -8.34 16.22
N LEU A 139 17.56 -8.39 14.94
CA LEU A 139 18.03 -9.59 14.23
C LEU A 139 19.56 -9.58 14.20
N ARG A 140 20.17 -10.64 14.75
CA ARG A 140 21.63 -10.80 14.78
C ARG A 140 22.11 -11.54 13.54
N PRO A 141 23.25 -11.13 12.96
CA PRO A 141 23.86 -11.83 11.83
C PRO A 141 24.21 -13.27 12.20
N GLY A 142 24.08 -14.20 11.25
CA GLY A 142 24.40 -15.62 11.43
C GLY A 142 23.39 -16.47 12.24
N ARG A 143 22.32 -15.89 12.81
CA ARG A 143 21.21 -16.69 13.39
C ARG A 143 20.10 -16.91 12.37
N LYS A 144 19.54 -18.12 12.31
CA LYS A 144 18.39 -18.43 11.45
C LYS A 144 17.24 -17.46 11.80
N PRO A 145 16.77 -16.64 10.85
CA PRO A 145 15.68 -15.72 11.13
C PRO A 145 14.38 -16.50 11.45
N PRO A 146 13.51 -15.93 12.31
CA PRO A 146 12.21 -16.53 12.61
C PRO A 146 11.37 -16.69 11.32
N SER A 147 10.43 -17.65 11.32
CA SER A 147 9.63 -18.07 10.16
C SER A 147 9.06 -16.91 9.34
N ASP A 148 8.67 -15.84 10.03
CA ASP A 148 7.98 -14.68 9.46
C ASP A 148 8.92 -13.81 8.63
N VAL A 149 10.22 -13.86 8.93
CA VAL A 149 11.28 -13.09 8.28
C VAL A 149 12.08 -13.93 7.28
N ARG A 150 11.91 -15.27 7.27
CA ARG A 150 12.57 -16.16 6.30
C ARG A 150 12.25 -15.81 4.85
N LYS A 151 11.00 -15.37 4.58
CA LYS A 151 10.60 -14.88 3.25
C LYS A 151 11.33 -13.60 2.87
N LEU A 152 11.67 -12.76 3.84
CA LEU A 152 12.43 -11.52 3.64
C LEU A 152 13.92 -11.81 3.43
N THR A 153 14.46 -12.88 4.02
CA THR A 153 15.84 -13.33 3.80
C THR A 153 16.13 -13.69 2.35
N GLN A 154 15.13 -14.18 1.60
CA GLN A 154 15.25 -14.42 0.17
C GLN A 154 15.30 -13.12 -0.65
N ARG A 155 14.72 -12.03 -0.13
CA ARG A 155 14.63 -10.72 -0.79
C ARG A 155 15.74 -9.76 -0.36
N PHE A 156 16.28 -9.94 0.83
CA PHE A 156 17.32 -9.10 1.45
C PHE A 156 18.38 -10.03 2.09
N PRO A 157 19.41 -10.45 1.33
CA PRO A 157 20.49 -11.29 1.85
C PRO A 157 21.31 -10.60 2.96
N GLU A 158 21.21 -9.27 3.08
CA GLU A 158 21.82 -8.45 4.12
C GLU A 158 21.35 -8.85 5.53
N LEU A 159 20.15 -9.44 5.65
CA LEU A 159 19.62 -10.01 6.89
C LEU A 159 20.50 -11.13 7.48
N LEU A 160 21.35 -11.76 6.66
CA LEU A 160 22.24 -12.84 7.09
C LEU A 160 23.63 -12.32 7.49
N SER A 161 24.08 -11.20 6.91
CA SER A 161 25.45 -10.69 7.08
C SER A 161 25.56 -9.46 7.99
N LYS A 162 24.48 -8.68 8.17
CA LYS A 162 24.47 -7.44 8.97
C LYS A 162 23.53 -7.53 10.17
N CYS A 163 23.73 -6.64 11.15
CA CYS A 163 22.77 -6.41 12.23
C CYS A 163 21.57 -5.63 11.67
N CYS A 164 20.38 -6.21 11.79
CA CYS A 164 19.15 -5.60 11.30
C CYS A 164 18.15 -5.43 12.45
N ALA A 165 17.25 -4.47 12.32
CA ALA A 165 16.12 -4.29 13.22
C ALA A 165 14.81 -4.29 12.45
N LEU A 166 13.84 -4.99 13.02
CA LEU A 166 12.44 -4.90 12.64
C LEU A 166 11.76 -3.91 13.58
N VAL A 167 11.28 -2.80 13.02
CA VAL A 167 10.56 -1.76 13.75
C VAL A 167 9.10 -1.88 13.38
N GLU A 168 8.25 -2.14 14.36
CA GLU A 168 6.81 -2.23 14.19
C GLU A 168 6.15 -0.99 14.80
N TYR A 169 5.41 -0.21 14.01
CA TYR A 169 4.66 0.95 14.48
C TYR A 169 3.27 0.57 14.99
N GLU A 170 2.69 1.38 15.87
CA GLU A 170 1.31 1.16 16.33
C GLU A 170 0.27 1.45 15.23
N SER A 171 0.57 2.41 14.35
CA SER A 171 -0.29 2.82 13.23
C SER A 171 0.38 2.54 11.87
N LEU A 172 -0.43 2.43 10.82
CA LEU A 172 0.08 2.32 9.43
C LEU A 172 0.51 3.68 8.87
N GLU A 173 0.02 4.79 9.44
CA GLU A 173 0.38 6.15 9.04
C GLU A 173 1.76 6.57 9.56
N SER A 174 2.20 5.94 10.66
CA SER A 174 3.52 6.14 11.26
C SER A 174 4.59 5.18 10.72
N ALA A 175 4.17 4.18 9.93
CA ALA A 175 5.04 3.15 9.36
C ALA A 175 5.59 3.55 7.99
#